data_AF-A0A4Q8B826-F1
#
_entry.id   AF-A0A4Q8B826-F1
#
_cell.length_a   1.000
_cell.length_b   1.000
_cell.length_c   1.000
_cell.angle_alpha   90.00
_cell.angle_beta   90.00
_cell.angle_gamma   90.00
#
_symmetry.space_group_name_H-M   'P 1'
#
loop_
_entity.id
_entity.type
_entity.pdbx_description
1 polymer ?
#
loop_
_entity_poly.entity_id
_entity_poly.type
_entity_poly.pdbx_seq_one_letter_code
_entity_poly.pdbx_strand_id
1 'polypeptide(L)'
;MAGDLVAARARQDQALELAVGSQDAPVVGAVLVGVADLALRLGRPAAAARLLGAATGVRGGPDHSVLDRPRVEAAARDALGEEAFAEAYAGGLGYRLETAAEAVRVTLDA
;
A
#
# COMPACT_ATOMS: atom_id res chain seq x y z
N MET A 1 -9.35 2.88 21.22
CA MET A 1 -10.02 1.66 20.69
C MET A 1 -9.11 1.06 19.64
N ALA A 2 -8.43 -0.04 19.95
CA ALA A 2 -7.62 -0.77 18.97
C ALA A 2 -8.58 -1.47 18.01
N GLY A 3 -8.94 -0.79 16.92
CA GLY A 3 -9.79 -1.35 15.86
C GLY A 3 -9.13 -2.60 15.32
N ASP A 4 -9.92 -3.66 15.23
CA ASP A 4 -9.58 -5.04 14.88
C ASP A 4 -8.62 -5.17 13.67
N LEU A 5 -7.31 -5.09 13.95
CA LEU A 5 -6.24 -5.18 12.95
C LEU A 5 -6.25 -6.55 12.24
N VAL A 6 -6.71 -7.59 12.92
CA VAL A 6 -6.83 -8.95 12.37
C VAL A 6 -7.97 -9.00 11.34
N ALA A 7 -9.13 -8.41 11.67
CA ALA A 7 -10.22 -8.35 10.71
C ALA A 7 -9.99 -7.34 9.58
N ALA A 8 -9.11 -6.35 9.76
CA ALA A 8 -8.62 -5.50 8.68
C ALA A 8 -7.74 -6.30 7.70
N ARG A 9 -6.85 -7.16 8.24
CA ARG A 9 -5.99 -8.05 7.44
C ARG A 9 -6.80 -9.04 6.61
N ALA A 10 -7.75 -9.74 7.22
CA ALA A 10 -8.57 -10.73 6.52
C ALA A 10 -9.43 -10.11 5.39
N ARG A 11 -9.95 -8.90 5.60
CA ARG A 11 -10.69 -8.16 4.56
C ARG A 11 -9.79 -7.69 3.43
N GLN A 12 -8.52 -7.36 3.72
CA GLN A 12 -7.55 -6.97 2.70
C GLN A 12 -7.10 -8.15 1.84
N ASP A 13 -6.87 -9.33 2.43
CA ASP A 13 -6.49 -10.51 1.65
C ASP A 13 -7.61 -10.90 0.66
N GLN A 14 -8.86 -10.95 1.11
CA GLN A 14 -10.00 -11.19 0.20
C GLN A 14 -10.16 -10.10 -0.86
N ALA A 15 -10.01 -8.82 -0.50
CA ALA A 15 -10.11 -7.73 -1.46
C ALA A 15 -9.00 -7.78 -2.51
N LEU A 16 -7.78 -8.19 -2.12
CA LEU A 16 -6.65 -8.34 -3.02
C LEU A 16 -6.83 -9.51 -3.98
N GLU A 17 -7.29 -10.67 -3.49
CA GLU A 17 -7.58 -11.83 -4.34
C GLU A 17 -8.66 -11.49 -5.39
N LEU A 18 -9.73 -10.81 -4.98
CA LEU A 18 -10.80 -10.38 -5.88
C LEU A 18 -10.33 -9.32 -6.90
N ALA A 19 -9.51 -8.35 -6.46
CA ALA A 19 -9.03 -7.27 -7.33
C ALA A 19 -7.98 -7.73 -8.35
N VAL A 20 -7.12 -8.67 -7.98
CA VAL A 20 -6.16 -9.29 -8.91
C VAL A 20 -6.89 -10.14 -9.94
N GLY A 21 -7.94 -10.85 -9.52
CA GLY A 21 -8.82 -11.60 -10.43
C GLY A 21 -9.63 -10.71 -11.38
N SER A 22 -9.91 -9.45 -11.01
CA SER A 22 -10.69 -8.51 -11.83
C SER A 22 -9.84 -7.73 -12.85
N GLN A 23 -8.51 -7.77 -12.75
CA GLN A 23 -7.58 -6.95 -13.54
C GLN A 23 -7.90 -5.44 -13.54
N ASP A 24 -8.52 -4.94 -12.47
CA ASP A 24 -8.96 -3.55 -12.36
C ASP A 24 -7.88 -2.73 -11.62
N ALA A 25 -7.03 -2.04 -12.40
CA ALA A 25 -5.90 -1.28 -11.87
C ALA A 25 -6.30 -0.17 -10.86
N PRO A 26 -7.38 0.61 -11.08
CA PRO A 26 -7.95 1.48 -10.05
C PRO A 26 -8.27 0.78 -8.72
N VAL A 27 -8.94 -0.37 -8.77
CA VAL A 27 -9.33 -1.11 -7.55
C VAL A 27 -8.09 -1.64 -6.83
N VAL A 28 -7.15 -2.24 -7.56
CA VAL A 28 -5.90 -2.73 -6.97
C VAL A 28 -5.08 -1.60 -6.35
N GLY A 29 -5.02 -0.43 -6.99
CA GLY A 29 -4.38 0.76 -6.42
C GLY A 29 -4.99 1.20 -5.08
N ALA A 30 -6.32 1.22 -4.99
CA ALA A 30 -7.02 1.57 -3.75
C ALA A 30 -6.77 0.54 -2.63
N VAL A 31 -6.77 -0.76 -2.95
CA VAL A 31 -6.43 -1.82 -1.99
C VAL A 31 -5.02 -1.62 -1.45
N LEU A 32 -4.03 -1.38 -2.31
CA LEU A 32 -2.64 -1.16 -1.89
C LEU A 32 -2.48 0.03 -0.94
N VAL A 33 -3.24 1.12 -1.11
CA VAL A 33 -3.25 2.25 -0.16
C VAL A 33 -3.83 1.83 1.19
N GLY A 34 -4.92 1.05 1.20
CA GLY A 34 -5.48 0.51 2.44
C GLY A 34 -4.47 -0.40 3.18
N VAL A 35 -3.75 -1.23 2.43
CA VAL A 35 -2.69 -2.08 2.99
C VAL A 35 -1.53 -1.25 3.54
N ALA A 36 -1.18 -0.14 2.90
CA ALA A 36 -0.18 0.79 3.42
C ALA A 36 -0.59 1.43 4.76
N ASP A 37 -1.87 1.77 4.95
CA ASP A 37 -2.38 2.24 6.26
C ASP A 37 -2.25 1.15 7.34
N LEU A 38 -2.52 -0.12 6.99
CA LEU A 38 -2.31 -1.23 7.92
C LEU A 38 -0.83 -1.38 8.29
N ALA A 39 0.08 -1.29 7.33
CA ALA A 39 1.53 -1.35 7.58
C ALA A 39 1.99 -0.26 8.55
N LEU A 40 1.45 0.96 8.45
CA LEU A 40 1.72 2.03 9.42
C LEU A 40 1.24 1.68 10.83
N ARG A 41 0.02 1.14 10.96
CA ARG A 41 -0.54 0.72 12.25
C ARG A 41 0.26 -0.42 12.90
N LEU A 42 0.93 -1.23 12.08
CA LEU A 42 1.84 -2.29 12.52
C LEU A 42 3.28 -1.79 12.80
N GLY A 43 3.53 -0.47 12.72
CA GLY A 43 4.86 0.11 12.97
C GLY A 43 5.86 -0.13 11.86
N ARG A 44 5.40 -0.37 10.62
CA ARG A 44 6.24 -0.64 9.45
C ARG A 44 6.14 0.48 8.40
N PRO A 45 6.69 1.67 8.68
CA PRO A 45 6.51 2.82 7.79
C PRO A 45 7.24 2.67 6.44
N ALA A 46 8.40 1.99 6.38
CA ALA A 46 9.10 1.71 5.12
C ALA A 46 8.28 0.79 4.20
N ALA A 47 7.58 -0.18 4.79
CA ALA A 47 6.66 -1.06 4.10
C ALA A 47 5.46 -0.27 3.53
N ALA A 48 4.89 0.64 4.33
CA ALA A 48 3.83 1.52 3.89
C ALA A 48 4.25 2.40 2.69
N ALA A 49 5.45 2.99 2.73
CA ALA A 49 5.97 3.81 1.63
C ALA A 49 6.15 3.00 0.33
N ARG A 50 6.68 1.77 0.42
CA ARG A 50 6.78 0.85 -0.73
C ARG A 50 5.42 0.52 -1.35
N LEU A 51 4.41 0.27 -0.52
CA LEU A 51 3.05 -0.02 -0.99
C LEU A 51 2.37 1.19 -1.65
N LEU A 52 2.65 2.41 -1.19
CA LEU A 52 2.19 3.64 -1.87
C LEU A 52 2.86 3.83 -3.24
N GLY A 53 4.15 3.49 -3.34
CA GLY A 53 4.86 3.41 -4.61
C GLY A 53 4.23 2.39 -5.55
N ALA A 54 3.92 1.19 -5.03
CA ALA A 54 3.27 0.12 -5.79
C ALA A 54 1.89 0.54 -6.31
N ALA A 55 1.06 1.17 -5.47
CA ALA A 55 -0.25 1.70 -5.87
C ALA A 55 -0.12 2.67 -7.05
N THR A 56 0.92 3.50 -7.04
CA THR A 56 1.23 4.47 -8.10
C THR A 56 1.71 3.77 -9.38
N GLY A 57 2.61 2.79 -9.25
CA GLY A 57 3.13 2.00 -10.38
C GLY A 57 2.03 1.18 -11.08
N VAL A 58 1.15 0.54 -10.32
CA VAL A 58 0.01 -0.24 -10.84
C VAL A 58 -0.95 0.64 -11.63
N ARG A 59 -1.23 1.86 -11.16
CA ARG A 59 -2.16 2.77 -11.83
C ARG A 59 -1.54 3.56 -12.98
N GLY A 60 -0.21 3.58 -13.09
CA GLY A 60 0.53 4.45 -14.01
C GLY A 60 0.61 5.91 -13.56
N GLY A 61 0.27 6.23 -12.31
CA GLY A 61 0.29 7.59 -11.77
C GLY A 61 -0.38 7.72 -10.38
N PRO A 62 -0.23 8.87 -9.70
CA PRO A 62 -0.82 9.08 -8.38
C PRO A 62 -2.35 9.05 -8.44
N ASP A 63 -2.96 8.30 -7.53
CA ASP A 63 -4.41 8.29 -7.37
C ASP A 63 -4.85 9.36 -6.37
N HIS A 64 -5.38 10.46 -6.87
CA HIS A 64 -5.91 11.54 -6.03
C HIS A 64 -7.35 11.27 -5.53
N SER A 65 -8.01 10.22 -6.02
CA SER A 65 -9.38 9.88 -5.58
C SER A 65 -9.40 9.11 -4.26
N VAL A 66 -8.26 8.55 -3.84
CA VAL A 66 -8.14 7.80 -2.59
C VAL A 66 -7.87 8.78 -1.44
N LEU A 67 -8.92 9.13 -0.71
CA LEU A 67 -8.88 10.13 0.37
C LEU A 67 -7.90 9.79 1.50
N ASP A 68 -7.63 8.51 1.74
CA ASP A 68 -6.67 8.07 2.76
C ASP A 68 -5.21 8.25 2.34
N ARG A 69 -4.92 8.35 1.04
CA ARG A 69 -3.54 8.39 0.53
C ARG A 69 -2.72 9.54 1.13
N PRO A 70 -3.16 10.81 1.12
CA PRO A 70 -2.36 11.90 1.68
C PRO A 70 -2.06 11.72 3.17
N ARG A 71 -3.00 11.16 3.94
CA ARG A 71 -2.82 10.89 5.37
C ARG A 71 -1.75 9.82 5.61
N VAL A 72 -1.81 8.72 4.85
CA VAL A 72 -0.82 7.63 4.93
C VAL A 72 0.56 8.12 4.49
N GLU A 73 0.63 8.93 3.43
CA GLU A 73 1.88 9.49 2.92
C GLU A 73 2.56 10.41 3.94
N ALA A 74 1.79 11.32 4.56
CA ALA A 74 2.28 12.20 5.61
C ALA A 74 2.78 11.43 6.83
N ALA A 75 2.03 10.42 7.29
CA ALA A 75 2.42 9.60 8.44
C ALA A 75 3.68 8.75 8.16
N ALA A 76 3.84 8.24 6.94
CA ALA A 76 5.03 7.51 6.53
C ALA A 76 6.27 8.42 6.46
N ARG A 77 6.12 9.64 5.94
CA ARG A 77 7.19 10.65 5.93
C ARG A 77 7.59 11.09 7.33
N ASP A 78 6.63 11.33 8.22
CA ASP A 78 6.90 11.72 9.61
C ASP A 78 7.70 10.63 10.35
N ALA A 79 7.37 9.35 10.11
CA ALA A 79 8.04 8.23 10.75
C ALA A 79 9.43 7.90 10.17
N LEU A 80 9.69 8.17 8.89
CA LEU A 80 10.94 7.80 8.20
C LEU A 80 11.89 8.97 7.94
N GLY A 81 11.37 10.19 7.86
CA GLY A 81 12.02 11.29 7.15
C GLY A 81 11.84 11.20 5.63
N GLU A 82 12.09 12.32 4.94
CA GLU A 82 11.82 12.46 3.51
C GLU A 82 12.70 11.54 2.63
N GLU A 83 14.00 11.43 2.93
CA GLU A 83 14.93 10.61 2.14
C GLU A 83 14.57 9.13 2.17
N ALA A 84 14.41 8.56 3.37
CA ALA A 84 14.07 7.15 3.53
C ALA A 84 12.66 6.83 3.00
N PHE A 85 11.73 7.79 3.10
CA PHE A 85 10.43 7.67 2.44
C PHE A 85 10.58 7.61 0.91
N ALA A 86 11.34 8.53 0.31
CA ALA A 86 11.53 8.61 -1.14
C ALA A 86 12.19 7.33 -1.70
N GLU A 87 13.21 6.80 -1.03
CA GLU A 87 13.85 5.54 -1.43
C GLU A 87 12.88 4.35 -1.37
N ALA A 88 12.13 4.22 -0.27
CA ALA A 88 11.16 3.15 -0.10
C ALA A 88 10.03 3.27 -1.13
N TYR A 89 9.50 4.47 -1.36
CA TYR A 89 8.49 4.73 -2.37
C TYR A 89 8.97 4.41 -3.78
N ALA A 90 10.20 4.82 -4.14
CA ALA A 90 10.81 4.51 -5.43
C ALA A 90 10.95 3.00 -5.66
N GLY A 91 11.31 2.24 -4.63
CA GLY A 91 11.34 0.77 -4.67
C GLY A 91 9.98 0.13 -4.98
N GLY A 92 8.87 0.84 -4.71
CA GLY A 92 7.52 0.40 -5.05
C GLY A 92 7.08 0.72 -6.48
N LEU A 93 7.66 1.71 -7.16
CA LEU A 93 7.20 2.15 -8.49
C LEU A 93 7.37 1.10 -9.59
N GLY A 94 8.20 0.09 -9.36
CA GLY A 94 8.39 -1.04 -10.28
C GLY A 94 7.22 -2.02 -10.34
N TYR A 95 6.31 -2.01 -9.36
CA TYR A 95 5.19 -2.93 -9.34
C TYR A 95 4.17 -2.63 -10.45
N ARG A 96 3.57 -3.70 -10.95
CA ARG A 96 2.55 -3.71 -12.00
C ARG A 96 1.34 -4.46 -11.48
N LEU A 97 0.22 -4.34 -12.19
CA LEU A 97 -1.04 -4.97 -11.81
C LEU A 97 -0.87 -6.47 -11.51
N GLU A 98 -0.11 -7.16 -12.37
CA GLU A 98 0.23 -8.58 -12.24
C GLU A 98 1.11 -8.91 -11.01
N THR A 99 1.92 -7.98 -10.54
CA THR A 99 2.82 -8.15 -9.38
C THR A 99 2.30 -7.51 -8.09
N ALA A 100 1.09 -6.94 -8.10
CA ALA A 100 0.52 -6.27 -6.93
C ALA A 100 0.32 -7.23 -5.74
N ALA A 101 -0.05 -8.49 -6.00
CA ALA A 101 -0.19 -9.50 -4.94
C ALA A 101 1.15 -9.85 -4.29
N GLU A 102 2.24 -9.82 -5.06
CA GLU A 102 3.59 -10.04 -4.57
C GLU A 102 4.05 -8.87 -3.70
N ALA A 103 3.76 -7.64 -4.12
CA ALA A 103 4.06 -6.43 -3.36
C ALA A 103 3.53 -6.51 -1.92
N VAL A 104 2.28 -6.98 -1.75
CA VAL A 104 1.65 -7.11 -0.43
C VAL A 104 2.34 -8.18 0.41
N ARG A 105 2.62 -9.37 -0.15
CA ARG A 105 3.28 -10.48 0.55
C ARG A 105 4.67 -10.09 1.01
N VAL A 106 5.53 -9.64 0.08
CA VAL A 106 6.93 -9.27 0.37
C VAL A 106 7.01 -8.17 1.42
N THR A 107 6.06 -7.24 1.40
CA THR A 107 6.14 -6.04 2.25
C THR A 107 5.55 -6.25 3.65
N LEU A 108 4.72 -7.27 3.86
CA LEU A 108 4.07 -7.57 5.15
C LEU A 108 4.60 -8.83 5.84
N ASP A 109 5.36 -9.66 5.13
CA ASP A 109 6.09 -10.80 5.72
C ASP A 109 7.55 -10.46 6.08
N ALA A 110 8.04 -9.27 5.71
CA ALA A 110 9.35 -8.71 6.11
C ALA A 110 9.25 -7.88 7.39
#